data_AF-A0A1A8HWI9-F1
#
_entry.id   AF-A0A1A8HWI9-F1
#
_cell.length_a   1.000
_cell.length_b   1.000
_cell.length_c   1.000
_cell.angle_alpha   90.00
_cell.angle_beta   90.00
_cell.angle_gamma   90.00
#
_symmetry.space_group_name_H-M   'P 1'
#
loop_
_entity.id
_entity.type
_entity.pdbx_description
1 polymer ?
#
loop_
_entity_poly.entity_id
_entity_poly.type
_entity_poly.pdbx_seq_one_letter_code
_entity_poly.pdbx_strand_id
1 'polypeptide(L)'
;PNGRLADNTEQFTEAWKSIADDLTCNGDCDDLYRMCTDLRLYQSPWMCGNINDPGNSSFLACHSVVNPSPFFRNCLYNMCVREGNRSALCSSLHAYATAC
;
A
#
# COMPACT_ATOMS: atom_id res chain seq x y z
N PRO A 1 -12.57 -2.86 13.65
CA PRO A 1 -13.14 -4.11 14.20
C PRO A 1 -13.49 -3.99 15.69
N ASN A 2 -14.70 -4.37 16.09
CA ASN A 2 -15.22 -4.21 17.47
C ASN A 2 -15.37 -5.53 18.25
N GLY A 3 -14.91 -6.65 17.68
CA GLY A 3 -14.97 -7.98 18.30
C GLY A 3 -16.35 -8.65 18.29
N ARG A 4 -17.35 -8.08 17.63
CA ARG A 4 -18.68 -8.68 17.47
C ARG A 4 -18.79 -9.44 16.15
N LEU A 5 -19.62 -10.48 16.13
CA LEU A 5 -20.00 -11.18 14.90
C LEU A 5 -20.75 -10.20 13.99
N ALA A 6 -20.36 -10.13 12.73
CA ALA A 6 -21.03 -9.32 11.73
C ALA A 6 -22.25 -10.06 11.16
N ASP A 7 -23.30 -9.32 10.83
CA ASP A 7 -24.55 -9.87 10.30
C ASP A 7 -24.44 -10.24 8.81
N ASN A 8 -23.53 -9.61 8.08
CA ASN A 8 -23.26 -9.85 6.67
C ASN A 8 -21.82 -9.49 6.28
N THR A 9 -21.46 -9.87 5.06
CA THR A 9 -20.12 -9.66 4.50
C THR A 9 -19.79 -8.17 4.40
N GLU A 10 -20.73 -7.32 3.99
CA GLU A 10 -20.49 -5.87 3.85
C GLU A 10 -20.10 -5.26 5.20
N GLN A 11 -20.90 -5.50 6.24
CA GLN A 11 -20.66 -4.99 7.59
C GLN A 11 -19.34 -5.52 8.18
N PHE A 12 -18.99 -6.78 7.88
CA PHE A 12 -17.69 -7.31 8.23
C PHE A 12 -16.57 -6.52 7.53
N THR A 13 -16.63 -6.40 6.20
CA THR A 13 -15.57 -5.75 5.42
C THR A 13 -15.38 -4.27 5.78
N GLU A 14 -16.45 -3.53 6.04
CA GLU A 14 -16.38 -2.13 6.50
C GLU A 14 -15.63 -1.99 7.83
N ALA A 15 -15.83 -2.91 8.76
CA ALA A 15 -15.16 -2.88 10.06
C ALA A 15 -13.66 -3.20 9.97
N TRP A 16 -13.19 -3.77 8.85
CA TRP A 16 -11.81 -4.20 8.62
C TRP A 16 -11.07 -3.37 7.58
N LYS A 17 -11.70 -2.34 7.00
CA LYS A 17 -11.02 -1.41 6.10
C LYS A 17 -9.78 -0.83 6.78
N SER A 18 -8.63 -1.05 6.15
CA SER A 18 -7.41 -0.41 6.58
C SER A 18 -7.28 0.96 5.91
N ILE A 19 -6.51 1.87 6.53
CA ILE A 19 -6.13 3.14 5.89
C ILE A 19 -5.49 2.86 4.52
N ALA A 20 -4.82 1.72 4.34
CA ALA A 20 -4.22 1.31 3.07
C ALA A 20 -5.22 0.79 2.02
N ASP A 21 -6.44 0.43 2.43
CA ASP A 21 -7.54 0.14 1.50
C ASP A 21 -8.24 1.43 1.05
N ASP A 22 -8.35 2.41 1.95
CA ASP A 22 -8.76 3.80 1.64
C ASP A 22 -7.68 4.59 0.88
N LEU A 23 -6.45 4.07 0.78
CA LEU A 23 -5.41 4.60 -0.13
C LEU A 23 -5.75 4.41 -1.62
N THR A 24 -6.98 4.02 -1.98
CA THR A 24 -7.55 4.55 -3.22
C THR A 24 -7.61 6.06 -3.07
N CYS A 25 -6.58 6.75 -3.57
CA CYS A 25 -6.57 8.19 -3.73
C CYS A 25 -7.57 8.58 -4.84
N ASN A 26 -8.85 8.34 -4.56
CA ASN A 26 -10.05 8.62 -5.32
C ASN A 26 -10.88 9.68 -4.57
N GLY A 27 -10.22 10.66 -3.94
CA GLY A 27 -10.88 11.85 -3.41
C GLY A 27 -10.47 12.27 -2.00
N ASP A 28 -10.25 11.35 -1.07
CA ASP A 28 -10.02 11.68 0.34
C ASP A 28 -8.69 11.09 0.86
N CYS A 29 -7.59 11.76 0.52
CA CYS A 29 -6.24 11.45 1.00
C CYS A 29 -5.75 12.45 2.06
N ASP A 30 -6.62 13.31 2.58
CA ASP A 30 -6.23 14.44 3.46
C ASP A 30 -5.53 13.99 4.74
N ASP A 31 -6.01 12.92 5.37
CA ASP A 31 -5.40 12.39 6.59
C ASP A 31 -4.02 11.79 6.32
N LEU A 32 -3.83 11.18 5.15
CA LEU A 32 -2.54 10.62 4.79
C LEU A 32 -1.54 11.70 4.37
N TYR A 33 -1.97 12.73 3.67
CA TYR A 33 -1.12 13.90 3.40
C TYR A 33 -0.75 14.66 4.68
N ARG A 34 -1.61 14.67 5.70
CA ARG A 34 -1.31 15.23 7.03
C ARG A 34 -0.30 14.39 7.80
N MET A 35 -0.37 13.06 7.70
CA MET A 35 0.56 12.16 8.39
C MET A 35 1.90 11.99 7.66
N CYS A 36 1.92 12.09 6.33
CA CYS A 36 3.05 11.73 5.50
C CYS A 36 3.57 12.95 4.74
N THR A 37 4.60 13.61 5.29
CA THR A 37 5.26 14.77 4.66
C THR A 37 5.86 14.44 3.29
N ASP A 38 6.36 13.22 3.11
CA ASP A 38 7.16 12.81 1.94
C ASP A 38 6.48 11.76 1.06
N LEU A 39 5.14 11.71 1.03
CA LEU A 39 4.42 10.68 0.27
C LEU A 39 4.83 10.65 -1.22
N ARG A 40 5.07 11.82 -1.82
CA ARG A 40 5.52 11.95 -3.21
C ARG A 40 6.93 11.38 -3.44
N LEU A 41 7.80 11.43 -2.43
CA LEU A 41 9.11 10.78 -2.46
C LEU A 41 8.94 9.25 -2.47
N TYR A 42 8.06 8.73 -1.61
CA TYR A 42 7.82 7.28 -1.52
C TYR A 42 7.15 6.69 -2.77
N GLN A 43 6.37 7.50 -3.49
CA GLN A 43 5.80 7.14 -4.79
C GLN A 43 6.85 7.04 -5.91
N SER A 44 8.08 7.49 -5.69
CA SER A 44 9.11 7.46 -6.73
C SER A 44 9.44 6.04 -7.20
N PRO A 45 9.90 5.86 -8.46
CA PRO A 45 10.27 4.55 -9.01
C PRO A 45 11.40 3.84 -8.24
N TRP A 46 12.17 4.57 -7.44
CA TRP A 46 13.29 4.06 -6.64
C TRP A 46 12.85 3.55 -5.25
N MET A 47 11.58 3.75 -4.90
CA MET A 47 10.99 3.37 -3.61
C MET A 47 9.77 2.48 -3.85
N CYS A 48 8.60 2.84 -3.33
CA CYS A 48 7.39 2.04 -3.49
C CYS A 48 6.92 2.03 -4.95
N GLY A 49 7.20 3.07 -5.73
CA GLY A 49 6.83 3.15 -7.14
C GLY A 49 7.33 1.96 -7.96
N ASN A 50 8.47 1.35 -7.58
CA ASN A 50 8.97 0.14 -8.25
C ASN A 50 7.97 -1.02 -8.25
N ILE A 51 7.07 -1.10 -7.27
CA ILE A 51 6.06 -2.18 -7.17
C ILE A 51 5.00 -2.04 -8.28
N ASN A 52 4.59 -0.82 -8.61
CA ASN A 52 3.41 -0.52 -9.43
C ASN A 52 3.77 -0.02 -10.84
N ASP A 53 4.99 0.49 -11.05
CA ASP A 53 5.39 1.09 -12.32
C ASP A 53 5.13 0.14 -13.53
N PRO A 54 4.27 0.53 -14.47
CA PRO A 54 3.83 -0.36 -15.55
C PRO A 54 4.88 -0.55 -16.66
N GLY A 55 5.97 0.20 -16.67
CA GLY A 55 6.97 0.18 -17.75
C GLY A 55 8.41 -0.03 -17.32
N ASN A 56 8.77 0.36 -16.10
CA ASN A 56 10.15 0.33 -15.58
C ASN A 56 10.27 -0.40 -14.24
N SER A 57 9.25 -1.16 -13.83
CA SER A 57 9.29 -1.96 -12.61
C SER A 57 10.28 -3.13 -12.71
N SER A 58 10.94 -3.44 -11.60
CA SER A 58 11.72 -4.69 -11.47
C SER A 58 10.82 -5.93 -11.40
N PHE A 59 9.51 -5.73 -11.23
CA PHE A 59 8.48 -6.74 -11.05
C PHE A 59 7.50 -6.82 -12.23
N LEU A 60 7.84 -6.29 -13.41
CA LEU A 60 6.94 -6.31 -14.58
C LEU A 60 6.38 -7.70 -14.90
N ALA A 61 7.20 -8.75 -14.79
CA ALA A 61 6.76 -10.12 -15.00
C ALA A 61 5.69 -10.57 -13.99
N CYS A 62 5.69 -9.98 -12.80
CA CYS A 62 4.79 -10.29 -11.69
C CYS A 62 3.41 -9.64 -11.83
N HIS A 63 3.33 -8.51 -12.53
CA HIS A 63 2.09 -7.70 -12.62
C HIS A 63 0.92 -8.47 -13.24
N SER A 64 1.21 -9.46 -14.10
CA SER A 64 0.20 -10.31 -14.73
C SER A 64 -0.34 -11.42 -13.81
N VAL A 65 0.39 -11.75 -12.74
CA VAL A 65 0.07 -12.85 -11.82
C VAL A 65 -0.48 -12.30 -10.51
N VAL A 66 0.10 -11.21 -10.01
CA VAL A 66 -0.26 -10.59 -8.73
C VAL A 66 -0.51 -9.10 -8.92
N ASN A 67 -1.71 -8.65 -8.53
CA ASN A 67 -2.06 -7.23 -8.58
C ASN A 67 -1.10 -6.41 -7.69
N PRO A 68 -0.30 -5.48 -8.27
CA PRO A 68 0.67 -4.68 -7.51
C PRO A 68 0.02 -3.61 -6.63
N SER A 69 -1.24 -3.23 -6.91
CA SER A 69 -1.87 -2.05 -6.29
C SER A 69 -1.97 -2.13 -4.76
N PRO A 70 -2.41 -3.26 -4.15
CA PRO A 70 -2.46 -3.38 -2.69
C PRO A 70 -1.06 -3.31 -2.05
N PHE A 71 -0.05 -3.92 -2.67
CA PHE A 71 1.33 -3.90 -2.18
C PHE A 71 1.96 -2.52 -2.27
N PHE A 72 1.71 -1.79 -3.36
CA PHE A 72 2.12 -0.41 -3.51
C PHE A 72 1.53 0.50 -2.42
N ARG A 73 0.22 0.39 -2.18
CA ARG A 73 -0.47 1.14 -1.13
C ARG A 73 0.08 0.80 0.26
N ASN A 74 0.27 -0.47 0.55
CA ASN A 74 0.85 -0.91 1.81
C ASN A 74 2.29 -0.39 1.99
N CYS A 75 3.10 -0.37 0.93
CA CYS A 75 4.43 0.20 0.97
C CYS A 75 4.41 1.70 1.33
N LEU A 76 3.54 2.49 0.69
CA LEU A 76 3.41 3.92 1.01
C LEU A 76 3.00 4.15 2.46
N TYR A 77 2.03 3.38 2.94
CA TYR A 77 1.60 3.42 4.34
C TYR A 77 2.76 3.09 5.29
N ASN A 78 3.47 1.98 5.06
CA ASN A 78 4.59 1.55 5.89
C ASN A 78 5.73 2.57 5.90
N MET A 79 6.05 3.15 4.74
CA MET A 79 7.07 4.19 4.64
C MET A 79 6.66 5.43 5.42
N CYS A 80 5.38 5.78 5.40
CA CYS A 80 4.87 6.89 6.18
C CYS A 80 4.93 6.65 7.69
N VAL A 81 4.35 5.56 8.19
CA VAL A 81 4.33 5.26 9.65
C VAL A 81 5.70 4.83 10.20
N ARG A 82 6.72 4.74 9.33
CA ARG A 82 8.11 4.50 9.69
C ARG A 82 9.04 5.64 9.26
N GLU A 83 8.49 6.81 8.94
CA GLU A 83 9.24 8.04 8.65
C GLU A 83 10.36 7.83 7.60
N GLY A 84 10.05 7.08 6.54
CA GLY A 84 10.97 6.83 5.44
C GLY A 84 12.04 5.77 5.70
N ASN A 85 11.93 4.98 6.77
CA ASN A 85 12.90 3.95 7.11
C ASN A 85 13.09 2.94 5.95
N ARG A 86 14.34 2.81 5.48
CA ARG A 86 14.71 1.92 4.38
C ARG A 86 14.37 0.44 4.64
N SER A 87 14.38 -0.02 5.89
CA SER A 87 13.99 -1.39 6.23
C SER A 87 12.50 -1.64 5.96
N ALA A 88 11.64 -0.61 6.09
CA ALA A 88 10.22 -0.71 5.75
C ALA A 88 10.01 -0.84 4.24
N LEU A 89 10.79 -0.08 3.45
CA LEU A 89 10.83 -0.22 1.99
C LEU A 89 11.25 -1.64 1.59
N CYS A 90 12.38 -2.13 2.11
CA CYS A 90 12.87 -3.47 1.81
C CYS A 90 11.85 -4.55 2.17
N SER A 91 11.20 -4.44 3.33
CA SER A 91 10.17 -5.40 3.75
C SER A 91 8.97 -5.40 2.81
N SER A 92 8.56 -4.22 2.35
CA SER A 92 7.41 -4.08 1.43
C SER A 92 7.74 -4.63 0.03
N LEU A 93 8.94 -4.36 -0.48
CA LEU A 93 9.43 -4.93 -1.75
C LEU A 93 9.55 -6.45 -1.66
N HIS A 94 10.09 -6.96 -0.55
CA HIS A 94 10.20 -8.39 -0.31
C HIS A 94 8.83 -9.07 -0.27
N ALA A 95 7.86 -8.47 0.41
CA ALA A 95 6.50 -9.01 0.48
C ALA A 95 5.87 -9.17 -0.92
N TYR A 96 6.05 -8.19 -1.81
CA TYR A 96 5.55 -8.32 -3.19
C TYR A 96 6.32 -9.39 -3.97
N ALA A 97 7.65 -9.44 -3.83
CA ALA A 97 8.48 -10.46 -4.47
C ALA A 97 8.08 -11.89 -4.05
N THR A 98 7.74 -12.09 -2.78
CA THR A 98 7.32 -13.39 -2.23
C THR A 98 5.92 -13.81 -2.69
N ALA A 99 5.03 -12.86 -2.97
CA ALA A 99 3.67 -13.17 -3.40
C ALA A 99 3.59 -13.65 -4.87
N CYS A 100 4.64 -13.39 -5.66
CA CYS A 100 4.69 -13.45 -7.12
C CYS A 100 4.47 -14.83 -7.80
#